data_AF-A0A288SYR5-F1
#
_entry.id   AF-A0A288SYR5-F1
#
_cell.length_a   1.000
_cell.length_b   1.000
_cell.length_c   1.000
_cell.angle_alpha   90.00
_cell.angle_beta   90.00
_cell.angle_gamma   90.00
#
_symmetry.space_group_name_H-M   'P 1'
#
loop_
_entity.id
_entity.type
_entity.pdbx_description
1 polymer ?
#
loop_
_entity_poly.entity_id
_entity_poly.type
_entity_poly.pdbx_seq_one_letter_code
_entity_poly.pdbx_strand_id
1 'polypeptide(L)' 'PPIVASCYYGVDTPSSEELISNRLSVEEINEFIGSDSLAFLSFDTLKKHLGKDSKSFCYACFTGDYPVKPTEV' A
#
# COMPACT_ATOMS: atom_id res chain seq x y z
N PRO A 1 5.21 4.01 -1.02
CA PRO A 1 4.51 3.55 0.20
C PRO A 1 4.38 2.04 0.19
N PRO A 2 4.39 1.38 1.36
CA PRO A 2 4.16 -0.06 1.44
C PRO A 2 2.74 -0.42 0.96
N ILE A 3 2.59 -1.52 0.22
CA ILE A 3 1.28 -2.03 -0.21
C ILE A 3 0.76 -2.99 0.86
N VAL A 4 -0.28 -2.58 1.58
CA VAL A 4 -0.79 -3.28 2.78
C VAL A 4 -2.16 -3.92 2.56
N ALA A 5 -2.85 -3.59 1.48
CA ALA A 5 -4.18 -4.11 1.18
C ALA A 5 -4.33 -4.48 -0.30
N SER A 6 -5.13 -5.51 -0.58
CA SER A 6 -5.46 -5.94 -1.95
C SER A 6 -6.25 -4.86 -2.71
N CYS A 7 -6.21 -4.89 -4.03
CA CYS A 7 -7.05 -4.02 -4.84
C CYS A 7 -8.44 -4.63 -5.08
N TYR A 8 -9.49 -3.82 -5.00
CA TYR A 8 -10.85 -4.21 -5.37
C TYR A 8 -11.37 -3.56 -6.65
N TYR A 9 -10.52 -2.83 -7.39
CA TYR A 9 -10.90 -2.02 -8.55
C TYR A 9 -10.27 -2.49 -9.87
N GLY A 10 -10.07 -3.81 -10.01
CA GLY A 10 -9.79 -4.43 -11.30
C GLY A 10 -8.32 -4.64 -11.66
N VAL A 11 -7.39 -4.50 -10.71
CA VAL A 11 -6.03 -5.05 -10.85
C VAL A 11 -5.88 -6.26 -9.96
N ASP A 12 -5.26 -7.31 -10.49
CA ASP A 12 -4.99 -8.55 -9.77
C ASP A 12 -3.86 -8.33 -8.76
N THR A 13 -4.18 -8.55 -7.49
CA THR A 13 -3.26 -8.48 -6.37
C THR A 13 -3.56 -9.65 -5.43
N PRO A 14 -2.54 -10.25 -4.79
CA PRO A 14 -2.75 -11.33 -3.84
C PRO A 14 -3.58 -10.87 -2.63
N SER A 15 -4.00 -11.80 -1.78
CA SER A 15 -4.77 -11.47 -0.57
C SER A 15 -3.95 -10.58 0.37
N SER A 16 -4.62 -9.81 1.24
CA SER A 16 -3.93 -8.90 2.15
C SER A 16 -2.94 -9.64 3.04
N GLU A 17 -3.23 -10.89 3.43
CA GLU A 17 -2.36 -11.75 4.24
C GLU A 17 -1.10 -12.21 3.48
N GLU A 18 -1.18 -12.31 2.16
CA GLU A 18 -0.05 -12.70 1.31
C GLU A 18 0.92 -11.53 1.05
N LEU A 19 0.47 -10.28 1.25
CA LEU A 19 1.30 -9.09 1.09
C LEU A 19 2.35 -9.01 2.22
N ILE A 20 3.64 -8.97 1.83
CA ILE A 20 4.75 -8.91 2.79
C ILE A 20 4.68 -7.67 3.69
N SER A 21 4.30 -6.52 3.12
CA SER A 21 4.17 -5.26 3.85
C SER A 21 2.96 -5.18 4.77
N ASN A 22 2.04 -6.15 4.71
CA ASN A 22 0.96 -6.29 5.70
C ASN A 22 1.36 -7.17 6.89
N ARG A 23 2.49 -7.89 6.80
CA ARG A 23 2.96 -8.82 7.85
C ARG A 23 4.24 -8.38 8.53
N LEU A 24 5.11 -7.67 7.82
CA LEU A 24 6.46 -7.33 8.26
C LEU A 24 6.64 -5.80 8.28
N SER A 25 7.41 -5.33 9.25
CA SER A 25 7.98 -3.97 9.29
C SER A 25 8.99 -3.75 8.16
N VAL A 26 9.39 -2.49 7.93
CA VAL A 26 10.36 -2.17 6.86
C VAL A 26 11.71 -2.83 7.14
N GLU A 27 12.12 -2.85 8.40
CA GLU A 27 13.34 -3.50 8.87
C GLU A 27 13.29 -5.01 8.63
N GLU A 28 12.20 -5.68 9.01
CA GLU A 28 12.00 -7.11 8.76
C GLU A 28 11.95 -7.44 7.26
N ILE A 29 11.35 -6.57 6.43
CA ILE A 29 11.37 -6.75 4.97
C ILE A 29 12.80 -6.63 4.44
N ASN A 30 13.57 -5.64 4.92
CA ASN A 30 14.97 -5.46 4.52
C ASN A 30 15.81 -6.70 4.82
N GLU A 31 15.65 -7.26 6.02
CA GLU A 31 16.30 -8.51 6.42
C GLU A 31 15.84 -9.68 5.56
N PHE A 32 14.53 -9.81 5.32
CA PHE A 32 13.96 -10.90 4.51
C PHE A 32 14.48 -10.92 3.07
N ILE A 33 14.62 -9.75 2.43
CA ILE A 33 15.13 -9.66 1.06
C ILE A 33 16.67 -9.68 0.98
N GLY A 34 17.36 -9.45 2.10
CA GLY A 34 18.82 -9.50 2.20
C GLY A 34 19.55 -8.29 1.62
N SER A 35 18.94 -7.09 1.69
CA SER A 35 19.59 -5.84 1.25
C SER A 35 20.29 -5.09 2.38
N ASP A 36 21.29 -4.28 2.04
CA ASP A 36 22.00 -3.43 3.01
C ASP A 36 21.08 -2.34 3.60
N SER A 37 20.11 -1.86 2.82
CA SER A 37 19.11 -0.89 3.27
C SER A 37 17.85 -0.95 2.40
N LEU A 38 16.72 -0.58 2.99
CA LEU A 38 15.43 -0.48 2.32
C LEU A 38 14.69 0.75 2.83
N ALA A 39 14.08 1.50 1.91
CA ALA A 39 13.16 2.56 2.24
C ALA A 39 12.01 2.59 1.24
N PHE A 40 10.79 2.78 1.72
CA PHE A 40 9.63 3.03 0.87
C PHE A 40 9.42 4.53 0.67
N LEU A 41 8.88 4.92 -0.48
CA LEU A 41 8.41 6.29 -0.70
C LEU A 41 7.38 6.66 0.38
N SER A 42 7.56 7.80 1.05
CA SER A 42 6.61 8.32 2.03
C SER A 42 5.24 8.58 1.41
N PHE A 43 4.18 8.14 2.10
CA PHE A 43 2.80 8.40 1.68
C PHE A 43 2.46 9.90 1.69
N ASP A 44 2.95 10.64 2.68
CA ASP A 44 2.73 12.08 2.77
C ASP A 44 3.46 12.84 1.66
N THR A 45 4.69 12.42 1.32
CA THR A 45 5.44 13.03 0.21
C THR A 45 4.76 12.74 -1.13
N LEU A 46 4.20 11.54 -1.32
CA LEU A 46 3.41 11.21 -2.51
C LEU A 46 2.19 12.14 -2.63
N LYS A 47 1.41 12.31 -1.55
CA LYS A 47 0.25 13.21 -1.53
C LYS A 47 0.64 14.66 -1.77
N LYS A 48 1.74 15.12 -1.15
CA LYS A 48 2.29 16.47 -1.35
C LYS A 48 2.66 16.71 -2.81
N HIS A 49 3.27 15.73 -3.48
CA HIS A 49 3.66 15.84 -4.88
C HIS A 49 2.45 15.96 -5.82
N LEU A 50 1.39 15.20 -5.57
CA LEU A 50 0.12 15.31 -6.31
C LEU A 50 -0.62 16.64 -6.04
N GLY A 51 -0.25 17.37 -4.98
CA GLY A 51 -0.78 18.69 -4.69
C GLY A 51 -2.29 18.69 -4.48
N LYS A 52 -2.99 19.58 -5.20
CA LYS A 52 -4.46 19.73 -5.09
C LYS A 52 -5.21 18.47 -5.54
N ASP A 53 -4.66 17.73 -6.50
CA ASP A 53 -5.29 16.55 -7.07
C ASP A 53 -5.11 15.31 -6.18
N SER A 54 -4.35 15.41 -5.08
CA SER A 54 -4.18 14.31 -4.12
C SER A 54 -5.49 13.76 -3.57
N LYS A 55 -6.58 14.54 -3.56
CA LYS A 55 -7.91 14.08 -3.14
C LYS A 55 -8.67 13.30 -4.22
N SER A 56 -8.16 13.29 -5.44
CA SER A 56 -8.82 12.72 -6.63
C SER A 56 -8.32 11.31 -6.96
N PHE A 57 -7.49 10.70 -6.11
CA PHE A 57 -6.92 9.37 -6.33
C PHE A 57 -7.35 8.38 -5.24
N CYS A 58 -7.45 7.10 -5.63
CA CYS A 58 -7.60 5.99 -4.70
C CYS A 58 -6.24 5.65 -4.06
N TYR A 59 -6.24 5.43 -2.74
CA TYR A 59 -5.05 4.97 -2.00
C TYR A 59 -5.33 3.71 -1.16
N ALA A 60 -6.40 2.97 -1.48
CA ALA A 60 -6.84 1.83 -0.68
C ALA A 60 -5.71 0.81 -0.48
N CYS A 61 -4.89 0.54 -1.50
CA CYS A 61 -3.78 -0.41 -1.40
C CYS A 61 -2.69 0.01 -0.38
N PHE A 62 -2.59 1.30 -0.03
CA PHE A 62 -1.62 1.83 0.95
C PHE A 62 -2.23 2.10 2.33
N THR A 63 -3.56 2.17 2.42
CA THR A 63 -4.27 2.66 3.62
C THR A 63 -5.27 1.65 4.18
N GLY A 64 -5.77 0.73 3.35
CA GLY A 64 -6.94 -0.10 3.64
C GLY A 64 -8.28 0.64 3.54
N ASP A 65 -8.28 1.95 3.28
CA ASP A 65 -9.50 2.77 3.22
C ASP A 65 -10.05 2.81 1.80
N TYR A 66 -11.07 1.99 1.53
CA TYR A 66 -11.71 1.90 0.22
C TYR A 66 -12.81 2.96 0.04
N PRO A 67 -12.75 3.79 -1.04
CA PRO A 67 -13.81 4.74 -1.38
C PRO A 67 -15.18 4.07 -1.59
N VAL A 68 -15.19 2.89 -2.20
CA VAL A 68 -16.35 2.02 -2.37
C VAL A 68 -16.02 0.70 -1.70
N LYS A 69 -16.75 0.37 -0.63
CA LYS A 69 -16.60 -0.89 0.09
C LYS A 69 -17.30 -2.01 -0.68
N PRO A 70 -16.73 -3.24 -0.71
CA PRO A 70 -17.46 -4.40 -1.20
C PRO A 70 -18.77 -4.54 -0.43
N THR A 71 -19.88 -4.66 -1.14
CA THR A 71 -21.12 -5.19 -0.55
C THR A 71 -20.89 -6.68 -0.30
N GLU A 72 -21.45 -7.22 0.78
CA GLU A 72 -21.24 -8.61 1.24
C GLU A 72 -21.14 -9.62 0.09
N VAL A 73 -20.19 -10.55 0.21
CA VAL A 73 -19.99 -11.69 -0.70
C VAL A 73 -20.94 -12.82 -0.34
#